data_AF-A0A7Y3IAN7-F1
#
_entry.id   AF-A0A7Y3IAN7-F1
#
_cell.length_a   1.000
_cell.length_b   1.000
_cell.length_c   1.000
_cell.angle_alpha   90.00
_cell.angle_beta   90.00
_cell.angle_gamma   90.00
#
_symmetry.space_group_name_H-M   'P 1'
#
loop_
_entity.id
_entity.type
_entity.pdbx_description
1 polymer ?
#
loop_
_entity_poly.entity_id
_entity_poly.type
_entity_poly.pdbx_seq_one_letter_code
_entity_poly.pdbx_strand_id
1 'polypeptide(L)'
;RALGYQQNRISREELAAFEGTTMDLGDILTYRIPGIRIKRDNVLMGLPYCIEFRGASGGSILRGRGTTDPGCNSPEVYLDGVLVSNPSSLYPSIPVETVESIEVIPPSEAGSRFGTGALWGAIVIESRRPGRPWSSNSQEEAPAAAARRFDWDLEPGNHPGGRVFLSALAANAAGVALGLALSNECIRFRNPGFDSIVSDCSGEGTMLAAAAGVAIPAVSAAAAARWAGDTDLSRGRFMAATIGAAVALIPGYAFLISSRRDGSGAVEAMGSVMLLIGAPFAVSVADRLFRSFR
;
A
#
# COMPACT_ATOMS: atom_id res chain seq x y z
N ARG A 1 -5.41 31.98 31.55
CA ARG A 1 -5.33 31.49 30.15
C ARG A 1 -5.31 29.98 30.22
N ALA A 2 -6.40 29.30 29.87
CA ALA A 2 -6.37 27.85 29.72
C ALA A 2 -5.37 27.54 28.60
N LEU A 3 -4.34 26.76 28.90
CA LEU A 3 -3.44 26.19 27.90
C LEU A 3 -4.28 25.16 27.14
N GLY A 4 -5.03 25.63 26.15
CA GLY A 4 -5.77 24.77 25.24
C GLY A 4 -4.76 23.87 24.54
N TYR A 5 -4.79 22.60 24.88
CA TYR A 5 -4.00 21.57 24.22
C TYR A 5 -4.30 21.67 22.73
N GLN A 6 -3.31 22.01 21.89
CA GLN A 6 -3.46 22.01 20.44
C GLN A 6 -3.55 20.55 19.98
N GLN A 7 -4.72 19.94 20.14
CA GLN A 7 -4.98 18.53 19.79
C GLN A 7 -4.78 18.21 18.30
N ASN A 8 -4.53 19.23 17.47
CA ASN A 8 -4.38 19.09 16.04
C ASN A 8 -2.96 19.40 15.52
N ARG A 9 -1.96 19.50 16.40
CA ARG A 9 -0.57 19.73 15.99
C ARG A 9 0.28 18.50 16.26
N ILE A 10 0.96 18.01 15.24
CA ILE A 10 1.99 16.97 15.32
C ILE A 10 3.34 17.68 15.33
N SER A 11 4.04 17.60 16.45
CA SER A 11 5.36 18.20 16.60
C SER A 11 6.45 17.29 16.00
N ARG A 12 7.66 17.82 15.86
CA ARG A 12 8.81 17.06 15.37
C ARG A 12 9.17 15.89 16.30
N GLU A 13 9.00 16.02 17.61
CA GLU A 13 9.17 14.91 18.58
C GLU A 13 8.27 13.74 18.18
N GLU A 14 7.00 14.04 17.90
CA GLU A 14 6.03 13.02 17.52
C GLU A 14 6.31 12.47 16.13
N LEU A 15 6.70 13.32 15.18
CA LEU A 15 7.09 12.89 13.83
C LEU A 15 8.35 12.00 13.85
N ALA A 16 9.28 12.23 14.79
CA ALA A 16 10.51 11.44 14.93
C ALA A 16 10.22 9.97 15.26
N ALA A 17 9.12 9.68 15.98
CA ALA A 17 8.70 8.31 16.25
C ALA A 17 8.28 7.55 14.98
N PHE A 18 7.99 8.25 13.88
CA PHE A 18 7.66 7.65 12.58
C PHE A 18 8.85 7.66 11.61
N GLU A 19 9.99 8.24 11.99
CA GLU A 19 11.20 8.14 11.17
C GLU A 19 11.66 6.68 11.10
N GLY A 20 12.02 6.21 9.91
CA GLY A 20 12.36 4.81 9.68
C GLY A 20 11.17 3.87 9.53
N THR A 21 9.94 4.33 9.75
CA THR A 21 8.72 3.54 9.46
C THR A 21 8.36 3.56 7.97
N THR A 22 7.42 2.70 7.55
CA THR A 22 6.87 2.73 6.18
C THR A 22 5.74 3.75 6.00
N MET A 23 5.36 4.46 7.06
CA MET A 23 4.29 5.45 7.02
C MET A 23 4.70 6.71 6.24
N ASP A 24 3.79 7.17 5.37
CA ASP A 24 3.87 8.49 4.76
C ASP A 24 3.17 9.55 5.62
N LEU A 25 3.29 10.83 5.25
CA LEU A 25 2.65 11.92 6.00
C LEU A 25 1.14 11.78 6.10
N GLY A 26 0.49 11.18 5.09
CA GLY A 26 -0.94 10.92 5.12
C GLY A 26 -1.30 9.84 6.15
N ASP A 27 -0.55 8.72 6.16
CA ASP A 27 -0.72 7.67 7.17
C ASP A 27 -0.56 8.24 8.59
N ILE A 28 0.47 9.06 8.81
CA ILE A 28 0.74 9.72 10.09
C ILE A 28 -0.43 10.65 10.49
N LEU A 29 -0.93 11.47 9.57
CA LEU A 29 -2.08 12.34 9.80
C LEU A 29 -3.33 11.54 10.21
N THR A 30 -3.58 10.40 9.55
CA THR A 30 -4.73 9.52 9.88
C THR A 30 -4.57 8.89 11.26
N TYR A 31 -3.33 8.51 11.61
CA TYR A 31 -3.02 7.89 12.88
C TYR A 31 -3.09 8.87 14.06
N ARG A 32 -2.59 10.10 13.89
CA ARG A 32 -2.45 11.09 14.97
C ARG A 32 -3.64 12.03 15.13
N ILE A 33 -4.34 12.38 14.06
CA ILE A 33 -5.37 13.43 14.08
C ILE A 33 -6.77 12.80 13.96
N PRO A 34 -7.56 12.77 15.05
CA PRO A 34 -8.90 12.22 15.01
C PRO A 34 -9.79 12.92 13.99
N GLY A 35 -10.45 12.12 13.17
CA GLY A 35 -11.36 12.61 12.13
C GLY A 35 -10.69 12.86 10.78
N ILE A 36 -9.36 12.75 10.65
CA ILE A 36 -8.74 12.60 9.33
C ILE A 36 -9.07 11.22 8.76
N ARG A 37 -9.46 11.19 7.49
CA ARG A 37 -9.65 9.97 6.71
C ARG A 37 -8.89 10.11 5.40
N ILE A 38 -8.27 9.03 4.94
CA ILE A 38 -7.70 8.97 3.60
C ILE A 38 -8.56 8.06 2.76
N LYS A 39 -9.10 8.61 1.68
CA LYS A 39 -9.64 7.83 0.58
C LYS A 39 -8.47 7.52 -0.35
N ARG A 40 -8.02 6.28 -0.31
CA ARG A 40 -7.11 5.71 -1.32
C ARG A 40 -7.98 4.98 -2.32
N ASP A 41 -7.92 5.39 -3.58
CA ASP A 41 -8.54 4.61 -4.62
C ASP A 41 -7.65 3.38 -4.87
N ASN A 42 -8.10 2.23 -4.38
CA ASN A 42 -7.26 1.03 -4.19
C ASN A 42 -6.85 0.34 -5.51
N VAL A 43 -7.24 0.90 -6.66
CA VAL A 43 -7.22 0.19 -7.95
C VAL A 43 -5.90 0.37 -8.72
N LEU A 44 -5.14 1.46 -8.51
CA LEU A 44 -3.81 1.62 -9.14
C LEU A 44 -2.83 2.41 -8.25
N MET A 45 -1.56 2.00 -8.28
CA MET A 45 -0.46 2.77 -7.70
C MET A 45 -0.40 4.18 -8.29
N GLY A 46 -0.11 5.18 -7.43
CA GLY A 46 0.11 6.55 -7.85
C GLY A 46 -1.17 7.38 -8.00
N LEU A 47 -2.33 6.82 -7.68
CA LEU A 47 -3.55 7.62 -7.59
C LEU A 47 -3.47 8.61 -6.42
N PRO A 48 -4.06 9.80 -6.59
CA PRO A 48 -3.99 10.91 -5.64
C PRO A 48 -4.51 10.51 -4.26
N TYR A 49 -3.79 10.89 -3.20
CA TYR A 49 -4.29 10.85 -1.83
C TYR A 49 -5.43 11.87 -1.68
N CYS A 50 -6.63 11.40 -1.37
CA CYS A 50 -7.71 12.26 -0.91
C CYS A 50 -7.76 12.23 0.62
N ILE A 51 -7.37 13.33 1.28
CA ILE A 51 -7.44 13.46 2.74
C ILE A 51 -8.67 14.28 3.08
N GLU A 52 -9.57 13.76 3.91
CA GLU A 52 -10.77 14.48 4.37
C GLU A 52 -10.71 14.67 5.89
N PHE A 53 -11.07 15.87 6.35
CA PHE A 53 -11.19 16.15 7.78
C PHE A 53 -12.65 16.15 8.24
N ARG A 54 -12.94 15.35 9.27
CA ARG A 54 -14.25 15.16 9.92
C ARG A 54 -15.40 14.84 9.00
N GLY A 55 -15.13 14.13 7.90
CA GLY A 55 -16.18 13.61 7.05
C GLY A 55 -17.09 14.72 6.55
N ALA A 56 -16.51 15.74 5.91
CA ALA A 56 -17.21 16.49 4.86
C ALA A 56 -17.61 15.55 3.69
N SER A 57 -18.11 14.35 3.98
CA SER A 57 -18.65 13.39 3.05
C SER A 57 -20.10 13.80 2.83
N GLY A 58 -20.30 14.79 1.96
CA GLY A 58 -21.63 15.27 1.66
C GLY A 58 -21.63 15.99 0.34
N GLY A 59 -22.00 15.27 -0.73
CA GLY A 59 -22.67 15.74 -1.96
C GLY A 59 -22.33 17.13 -2.51
N SER A 60 -21.14 17.66 -2.24
CA SER A 60 -20.80 19.02 -2.57
C SER A 60 -20.48 19.08 -4.05
N ILE A 61 -21.30 19.84 -4.78
CA ILE A 61 -21.06 20.22 -6.18
C ILE A 61 -19.77 21.07 -6.28
N LEU A 62 -19.34 21.66 -5.16
CA LEU A 62 -18.12 22.44 -5.04
C LEU A 62 -16.95 21.50 -4.77
N ARG A 63 -16.09 21.33 -5.78
CA ARG A 63 -14.85 20.53 -5.70
C ARG A 63 -13.85 21.18 -4.75
N GLY A 64 -13.22 20.38 -3.90
CA GLY A 64 -12.00 20.80 -3.21
C GLY A 64 -10.91 21.16 -4.22
N ARG A 65 -10.29 22.33 -4.05
CA ARG A 65 -9.23 22.81 -4.94
C ARG A 65 -7.99 21.92 -4.81
N GLY A 66 -7.46 21.44 -5.94
CA GLY A 66 -6.20 20.69 -5.97
C GLY A 66 -6.30 19.16 -5.86
N THR A 67 -7.51 18.59 -5.96
CA THR A 67 -7.70 17.14 -6.09
C THR A 67 -8.26 16.82 -7.47
N THR A 68 -7.74 15.76 -8.10
CA THR A 68 -8.27 15.27 -9.39
C THR A 68 -9.48 14.35 -9.20
N ASP A 69 -9.81 14.00 -7.96
CA ASP A 69 -10.97 13.20 -7.60
C ASP A 69 -12.20 14.10 -7.41
N PRO A 70 -13.23 14.00 -8.29
CA PRO A 70 -14.42 14.84 -8.24
C PRO A 70 -15.29 14.67 -6.98
N GLY A 71 -14.95 13.77 -6.06
CA GLY A 71 -15.64 13.60 -4.77
C GLY A 71 -14.82 13.96 -3.54
N CYS A 72 -13.63 14.55 -3.68
CA CYS A 72 -12.73 14.80 -2.56
C CYS A 72 -12.87 16.20 -1.95
N ASN A 73 -13.31 16.26 -0.69
CA ASN A 73 -13.35 17.51 0.10
C ASN A 73 -12.09 17.63 0.96
N SER A 74 -10.95 17.84 0.29
CA SER A 74 -9.66 17.99 0.96
C SER A 74 -9.51 19.37 1.61
N PRO A 75 -8.94 19.45 2.84
CA PRO A 75 -8.38 20.69 3.36
C PRO A 75 -7.37 21.30 2.38
N GLU A 76 -7.24 22.62 2.38
CA GLU A 76 -6.13 23.27 1.68
C GLU A 76 -4.81 22.94 2.36
N VAL A 77 -3.73 22.78 1.60
CA VAL A 77 -2.42 22.44 2.16
C VAL A 77 -1.44 23.57 1.91
N TYR A 78 -0.79 24.00 2.97
CA TYR A 78 0.25 25.01 2.94
C TYR A 78 1.57 24.35 3.33
N LEU A 79 2.60 24.50 2.50
CA LEU A 79 3.97 24.12 2.83
C LEU A 79 4.78 25.40 3.04
N ASP A 80 5.28 25.63 4.24
CA ASP A 80 6.02 26.85 4.62
C ASP A 80 5.27 28.15 4.30
N GLY A 81 3.95 28.12 4.44
CA GLY A 81 3.07 29.26 4.14
C GLY A 81 2.70 29.41 2.66
N VAL A 82 3.22 28.57 1.77
CA VAL A 82 2.87 28.56 0.34
C VAL A 82 1.78 27.53 0.08
N LEU A 83 0.71 27.95 -0.59
CA LEU A 83 -0.38 27.06 -0.98
C LEU A 83 0.12 26.01 -1.99
N VAL A 84 -0.11 24.74 -1.69
CA VAL A 84 0.22 23.60 -2.55
C VAL A 84 -0.95 23.34 -3.50
N SER A 85 -0.70 23.42 -4.80
CA SER A 85 -1.73 23.26 -5.83
C SER A 85 -2.22 21.82 -6.01
N ASN A 86 -1.36 20.84 -5.70
CA ASN A 86 -1.69 19.41 -5.74
C ASN A 86 -1.16 18.71 -4.48
N PRO A 87 -1.88 18.77 -3.35
CA PRO A 87 -1.44 18.14 -2.11
C PRO A 87 -1.39 16.62 -2.20
N SER A 88 -2.14 16.01 -3.12
CA SER A 88 -2.26 14.55 -3.20
C SER A 88 -0.94 13.84 -3.53
N SER A 89 -0.03 14.50 -4.26
CA SER A 89 1.32 13.98 -4.55
C SER A 89 2.35 14.38 -3.49
N LEU A 90 2.01 15.34 -2.62
CA LEU A 90 2.90 15.87 -1.59
C LEU A 90 3.14 14.84 -0.47
N TYR A 91 2.07 14.23 0.05
CA TYR A 91 2.14 13.33 1.21
C TYR A 91 3.09 12.14 1.06
N PRO A 92 3.10 11.42 -0.08
CA PRO A 92 4.05 10.32 -0.27
C PRO A 92 5.46 10.77 -0.68
N SER A 93 5.63 12.01 -1.14
CA SER A 93 6.91 12.49 -1.70
C SER A 93 7.78 13.23 -0.70
N ILE A 94 7.20 13.90 0.31
CA ILE A 94 7.97 14.58 1.35
C ILE A 94 8.42 13.57 2.42
N PRO A 95 9.75 13.39 2.62
CA PRO A 95 10.26 12.58 3.71
C PRO A 95 9.89 13.18 5.06
N VAL A 96 9.40 12.36 6.00
CA VAL A 96 8.98 12.79 7.35
C VAL A 96 10.09 13.58 8.07
N GLU A 97 11.34 13.19 7.91
CA GLU A 97 12.55 13.83 8.46
C GLU A 97 12.78 15.30 8.02
N THR A 98 12.17 15.71 6.91
CA THR A 98 12.24 17.09 6.41
C THR A 98 11.14 17.98 6.97
N VAL A 99 10.18 17.43 7.70
CA VAL A 99 9.05 18.15 8.27
C VAL A 99 9.34 18.53 9.72
N GLU A 100 9.14 19.80 10.06
CA GLU A 100 9.27 20.33 11.41
C GLU A 100 7.97 20.17 12.20
N SER A 101 6.84 20.54 11.61
CA SER A 101 5.55 20.32 12.26
C SER A 101 4.42 20.24 11.26
N ILE A 102 3.33 19.59 11.66
CA ILE A 102 2.09 19.54 10.89
C ILE A 102 0.95 20.01 11.79
N GLU A 103 0.22 21.04 11.36
CA GLU A 103 -0.95 21.55 12.07
C GLU A 103 -2.20 21.41 11.21
N VAL A 104 -3.24 20.79 11.77
CA VAL A 104 -4.54 20.63 11.10
C VAL A 104 -5.52 21.64 11.68
N ILE A 105 -5.87 22.63 10.86
CA ILE A 105 -6.71 23.74 11.26
C ILE A 105 -8.15 23.43 10.82
N PRO A 106 -9.12 23.40 11.75
CA PRO A 106 -10.49 23.06 11.41
C PRO A 106 -11.14 24.14 10.52
N PRO A 107 -12.17 23.79 9.73
CA PRO A 107 -12.87 24.71 8.82
C PRO A 107 -13.26 26.06 9.43
N SER A 108 -13.78 26.04 10.66
CA SER A 108 -14.25 27.24 11.37
C SER A 108 -13.15 28.26 11.63
N GLU A 109 -11.90 27.80 11.77
CA GLU A 109 -10.75 28.65 12.01
C GLU A 109 -10.01 28.96 10.70
N ALA A 110 -9.89 27.96 9.81
CA ALA A 110 -9.16 28.08 8.57
C ALA A 110 -9.73 29.18 7.66
N GLY A 111 -11.07 29.32 7.60
CA GLY A 111 -11.72 30.38 6.81
C GLY A 111 -11.31 31.80 7.21
N SER A 112 -10.99 32.03 8.49
CA SER A 112 -10.52 33.33 8.98
C SER A 112 -9.04 33.58 8.71
N ARG A 113 -8.21 32.52 8.70
CA ARG A 113 -6.74 32.62 8.54
C ARG A 113 -6.31 32.61 7.07
N PHE A 114 -6.98 31.83 6.24
CA PHE A 114 -6.57 31.53 4.86
C PHE A 114 -7.60 31.98 3.82
N GLY A 115 -8.77 32.43 4.27
CA GLY A 115 -9.85 32.92 3.41
C GLY A 115 -10.80 31.81 2.94
N THR A 116 -11.61 32.14 1.95
CA THR A 116 -12.71 31.29 1.46
C THR A 116 -12.27 30.05 0.68
N GLY A 117 -10.96 29.87 0.44
CA GLY A 117 -10.42 28.63 -0.14
C GLY A 117 -10.42 27.47 0.86
N ALA A 118 -10.21 27.76 2.15
CA ALA A 118 -10.04 26.77 3.19
C ALA A 118 -11.37 26.30 3.84
N LEU A 119 -12.43 26.17 3.03
CA LEU A 119 -13.79 25.77 3.49
C LEU A 119 -13.82 24.41 4.18
N TRP A 120 -12.87 23.54 3.85
CA TRP A 120 -12.75 22.19 4.41
C TRP A 120 -11.63 22.08 5.45
N GLY A 121 -11.12 23.21 5.93
CA GLY A 121 -9.97 23.30 6.81
C GLY A 121 -8.67 23.57 6.07
N ALA A 122 -7.57 23.61 6.82
CA ALA A 122 -6.22 23.74 6.26
C ALA A 122 -5.25 22.77 6.97
N ILE A 123 -4.27 22.26 6.24
CA ILE A 123 -3.12 21.52 6.77
C ILE A 123 -1.90 22.38 6.52
N VAL A 124 -1.23 22.80 7.59
CA VAL A 124 0.00 23.59 7.53
C VAL A 124 1.17 22.67 7.83
N ILE A 125 2.07 22.55 6.87
CA ILE A 125 3.29 21.76 6.96
C ILE A 125 4.44 22.76 7.01
N GLU A 126 5.23 22.71 8.06
CA GLU A 126 6.47 23.49 8.17
C GLU A 126 7.64 22.57 7.88
N SER A 127 8.56 22.98 7.01
CA SER A 127 9.79 22.26 6.75
C SER A 127 10.88 22.59 7.76
N ARG A 128 11.80 21.64 7.91
CA ARG A 128 12.95 21.76 8.79
C ARG A 128 13.92 22.79 8.22
N ARG A 129 14.29 23.78 9.04
CA ARG A 129 15.32 24.76 8.68
C ARG A 129 16.69 24.29 9.18
N PRO A 130 17.70 24.14 8.31
CA PRO A 130 19.03 23.77 8.75
C PRO A 130 19.60 24.83 9.71
N GLY A 131 20.28 24.37 10.76
CA GLY A 131 20.97 25.25 11.71
C GLY A 131 20.10 25.87 12.81
N ARG A 132 18.80 25.58 12.87
CA ARG A 132 18.00 25.88 14.07
C ARG A 132 18.25 24.74 15.08
N PRO A 133 19.00 24.96 16.17
CA PRO A 133 19.26 23.90 17.13
C PRO A 133 17.92 23.49 17.74
N TRP A 134 17.66 22.21 17.64
CA TRP A 134 16.62 21.55 18.38
C TRP A 134 16.83 21.82 19.88
N SER A 135 15.90 22.50 20.55
CA SER A 135 16.00 22.72 22.00
C SER A 135 15.50 21.48 22.76
N SER A 136 16.21 20.37 22.65
CA SER A 136 16.27 19.38 23.72
C SER A 136 17.60 18.64 23.64
N ASN A 137 18.14 18.27 24.79
CA ASN A 137 19.47 17.71 25.04
C ASN A 137 19.74 16.32 24.41
N SER A 138 19.42 16.13 23.14
CA SER A 138 19.52 14.86 22.42
C SER A 138 20.26 15.08 21.10
N GLN A 139 21.50 15.58 21.22
CA GLN A 139 22.53 15.29 20.24
C GLN A 139 23.03 13.86 20.52
N GLU A 140 22.30 12.88 20.00
CA GLU A 140 22.90 11.59 19.67
C GLU A 140 22.84 11.50 18.15
N GLU A 141 24.02 11.41 17.56
CA GLU A 141 24.29 11.56 16.13
C GLU A 141 23.35 10.70 15.29
N ALA A 142 22.46 11.32 14.52
CA ALA A 142 21.70 10.61 13.50
C ALA A 142 22.70 10.09 12.45
N PRO A 143 22.89 8.77 12.29
CA PRO A 143 23.88 8.24 11.37
C PRO A 143 23.49 8.62 9.94
N ALA A 144 24.53 8.88 9.14
CA ALA A 144 24.44 9.23 7.73
C ALA A 144 23.46 8.31 6.98
N ALA A 145 22.77 8.88 5.99
CA ALA A 145 21.73 8.31 5.15
C ALA A 145 22.13 7.07 4.31
N ALA A 146 22.68 6.04 4.96
CA ALA A 146 22.83 4.72 4.41
C ALA A 146 21.43 4.09 4.36
N ALA A 147 20.86 4.02 3.14
CA ALA A 147 19.66 3.25 2.75
C ALA A 147 18.90 2.67 3.94
N ARG A 148 18.09 3.51 4.61
CA ARG A 148 17.56 3.22 5.94
C ARG A 148 16.55 2.10 5.83
N ARG A 149 16.98 0.92 6.26
CA ARG A 149 16.14 -0.25 6.39
C ARG A 149 15.12 0.02 7.49
N PHE A 150 13.87 -0.41 7.30
CA PHE A 150 12.88 -0.38 8.38
C PHE A 150 13.43 -1.14 9.59
N ASP A 151 13.44 -0.47 10.73
CA ASP A 151 13.90 -1.02 11.98
C ASP A 151 12.75 -1.80 12.63
N TRP A 152 12.87 -3.13 12.61
CA TRP A 152 11.88 -4.02 13.22
C TRP A 152 11.86 -3.92 14.75
N ASP A 153 12.91 -3.37 15.37
CA ASP A 153 12.96 -3.21 16.83
C ASP A 153 12.03 -2.09 17.32
N LEU A 154 11.58 -1.21 16.42
CA LEU A 154 10.56 -0.18 16.71
C LEU A 154 9.14 -0.75 16.74
N GLU A 155 8.91 -1.92 16.16
CA GLU A 155 7.60 -2.57 16.14
C GLU A 155 7.35 -3.24 17.51
N PRO A 156 6.24 -2.95 18.22
CA PRO A 156 6.01 -3.51 19.55
C PRO A 156 5.82 -5.05 19.56
N GLY A 157 5.74 -5.69 18.38
CA GLY A 157 5.62 -7.13 18.25
C GLY A 157 6.43 -7.69 17.07
N ASN A 158 6.82 -8.96 17.18
CA ASN A 158 7.46 -9.69 16.09
C ASN A 158 6.56 -9.71 14.85
N HIS A 159 7.17 -9.58 13.66
CA HIS A 159 6.45 -9.73 12.39
C HIS A 159 5.64 -11.04 12.38
N PRO A 160 4.32 -11.00 12.09
CA PRO A 160 3.44 -12.16 12.19
C PRO A 160 3.60 -13.11 10.99
N GLY A 161 4.83 -13.53 10.69
CA GLY A 161 5.19 -14.26 9.47
C GLY A 161 4.40 -15.55 9.26
N GLY A 162 4.09 -16.29 10.33
CA GLY A 162 3.23 -17.47 10.25
C GLY A 162 1.79 -17.13 9.84
N ARG A 163 1.21 -16.04 10.37
CA ARG A 163 -0.13 -15.56 10.00
C ARG A 163 -0.17 -15.12 8.54
N VAL A 164 0.84 -14.35 8.11
CA VAL A 164 1.01 -13.87 6.74
C VAL A 164 1.13 -15.02 5.75
N PHE A 165 1.97 -16.02 6.05
CA PHE A 165 2.13 -17.19 5.19
C PHE A 165 0.85 -18.02 5.08
N LEU A 166 0.18 -18.29 6.21
CA LEU A 166 -1.05 -19.09 6.21
C LEU A 166 -2.21 -18.37 5.51
N SER A 167 -2.35 -17.05 5.67
CA SER A 167 -3.37 -16.28 4.96
C SER A 167 -3.09 -16.21 3.45
N ALA A 168 -1.83 -15.99 3.07
CA ALA A 168 -1.39 -16.01 1.68
C ALA A 168 -1.62 -17.39 1.04
N LEU A 169 -1.33 -18.47 1.77
CA LEU A 169 -1.55 -19.85 1.34
C LEU A 169 -3.02 -20.13 1.08
N ALA A 170 -3.89 -19.80 2.04
CA ALA A 170 -5.33 -20.00 1.89
C ALA A 170 -5.91 -19.19 0.74
N ALA A 171 -5.55 -17.91 0.62
CA ALA A 171 -6.00 -17.04 -0.45
C ALA A 171 -5.48 -17.47 -1.82
N ASN A 172 -4.21 -17.86 -1.92
CA ASN A 172 -3.61 -18.42 -3.14
C ASN A 172 -4.33 -19.69 -3.58
N ALA A 173 -4.59 -20.63 -2.68
CA ALA A 173 -5.31 -21.87 -3.00
C ALA A 173 -6.73 -21.57 -3.52
N ALA A 174 -7.47 -20.66 -2.87
CA ALA A 174 -8.77 -20.21 -3.34
C ALA A 174 -8.68 -19.51 -4.71
N GLY A 175 -7.65 -18.67 -4.90
CA GLY A 175 -7.38 -17.99 -6.16
C GLY A 175 -7.02 -18.94 -7.29
N VAL A 176 -6.25 -20.00 -7.03
CA VAL A 176 -5.94 -21.06 -8.01
C VAL A 176 -7.21 -21.82 -8.38
N ALA A 177 -8.04 -22.20 -7.40
CA ALA A 177 -9.30 -22.88 -7.66
C ALA A 177 -10.23 -22.02 -8.53
N LEU A 178 -10.38 -20.73 -8.21
CA LEU A 178 -11.17 -19.78 -8.99
C LEU A 178 -10.57 -19.55 -10.38
N GLY A 179 -9.24 -19.37 -10.47
CA GLY A 179 -8.52 -19.21 -11.73
C GLY A 179 -8.72 -20.41 -12.65
N LEU A 180 -8.59 -21.63 -12.12
CA LEU A 180 -8.85 -22.87 -12.87
C LEU A 180 -10.31 -23.00 -13.29
N ALA A 181 -11.27 -22.63 -12.43
CA ALA A 181 -12.69 -22.65 -12.79
C ALA A 181 -12.97 -21.72 -13.98
N LEU A 182 -12.43 -20.50 -13.96
CA LEU A 182 -12.54 -19.53 -15.06
C LEU A 182 -11.78 -20.00 -16.30
N SER A 183 -10.59 -20.58 -16.14
CA SER A 183 -9.81 -21.09 -17.26
C SER A 183 -10.48 -22.28 -17.95
N ASN A 184 -11.17 -23.15 -17.22
CA ASN A 184 -11.84 -24.34 -17.77
C ASN A 184 -13.02 -24.00 -18.70
N GLU A 185 -13.55 -22.77 -18.64
CA GLU A 185 -14.58 -22.31 -19.58
C GLU A 185 -14.01 -22.09 -20.99
N CYS A 186 -12.75 -21.67 -21.08
CA CYS A 186 -12.11 -21.34 -22.35
C CYS A 186 -11.06 -22.35 -22.80
N ILE A 187 -10.32 -22.95 -21.87
CA ILE A 187 -9.15 -23.80 -22.15
C ILE A 187 -9.49 -25.24 -21.81
N ARG A 188 -9.54 -26.11 -22.83
CA ARG A 188 -9.73 -27.54 -22.65
C ARG A 188 -8.58 -28.33 -23.27
N PHE A 189 -8.15 -29.36 -22.56
CA PHE A 189 -7.16 -30.31 -23.06
C PHE A 189 -7.90 -31.48 -23.70
N ARG A 190 -7.84 -31.56 -25.04
CA ARG A 190 -8.63 -32.54 -25.82
C ARG A 190 -8.03 -33.96 -25.74
N ASN A 191 -6.71 -34.08 -25.67
CA ASN A 191 -6.01 -35.36 -25.52
C ASN A 191 -4.65 -35.15 -24.82
N PRO A 192 -4.34 -35.90 -23.74
CA PRO A 192 -3.09 -35.74 -23.01
C PRO A 192 -1.84 -36.17 -23.82
N GLY A 193 -1.99 -36.94 -24.90
CA GLY A 193 -0.87 -37.46 -25.70
C GLY A 193 -0.43 -36.59 -26.90
N PHE A 194 -1.28 -35.67 -27.39
CA PHE A 194 -1.00 -34.81 -28.54
C PHE A 194 -1.48 -33.39 -28.24
N ASP A 195 -0.60 -32.67 -27.57
CA ASP A 195 -0.83 -31.45 -26.81
C ASP A 195 -1.14 -30.24 -27.72
N SER A 196 -2.35 -30.18 -28.28
CA SER A 196 -2.91 -28.91 -28.76
C SER A 196 -3.81 -28.35 -27.66
N ILE A 197 -3.42 -27.19 -27.13
CA ILE A 197 -4.31 -26.36 -26.32
C ILE A 197 -5.44 -25.96 -27.26
N VAL A 198 -6.61 -26.60 -27.09
CA VAL A 198 -7.81 -26.22 -27.82
C VAL A 198 -8.53 -25.21 -26.96
N SER A 199 -8.70 -24.02 -27.50
CA SER A 199 -9.54 -23.02 -26.88
C SER A 199 -10.92 -23.07 -27.51
N ASP A 200 -11.94 -23.13 -26.65
CA ASP A 200 -13.35 -22.95 -27.04
C ASP A 200 -13.69 -21.45 -27.17
N CYS A 201 -12.77 -20.56 -26.75
CA CYS A 201 -12.92 -19.11 -26.79
C CYS A 201 -12.12 -18.47 -27.93
N SER A 202 -12.41 -17.20 -28.24
CA SER A 202 -11.57 -16.38 -29.11
C SER A 202 -10.13 -16.28 -28.56
N GLY A 203 -9.17 -15.91 -29.41
CA GLY A 203 -7.78 -15.71 -28.98
C GLY A 203 -7.66 -14.76 -27.78
N GLU A 204 -8.46 -13.69 -27.77
CA GLU A 204 -8.54 -12.74 -26.66
C GLU A 204 -9.09 -13.38 -25.39
N GLY A 205 -10.19 -14.14 -25.48
CA GLY A 205 -10.78 -14.84 -24.33
C GLY A 205 -9.83 -15.87 -23.73
N THR A 206 -9.07 -16.58 -24.58
CA THR A 206 -8.04 -17.53 -24.16
C THR A 206 -6.92 -16.86 -23.39
N MET A 207 -6.43 -15.73 -23.91
CA MET A 207 -5.37 -14.94 -23.28
C MET A 207 -5.84 -14.38 -21.94
N LEU A 208 -7.08 -13.87 -21.85
CA LEU A 208 -7.65 -13.35 -20.62
C LEU A 208 -7.84 -14.46 -19.58
N ALA A 209 -8.33 -15.63 -19.99
CA ALA A 209 -8.48 -16.79 -19.13
C ALA A 209 -7.13 -17.29 -18.56
N ALA A 210 -6.09 -17.31 -19.40
CA ALA A 210 -4.73 -17.65 -18.97
C ALA A 210 -4.15 -16.60 -18.02
N ALA A 211 -4.33 -15.31 -18.34
CA ALA A 211 -3.89 -14.21 -17.49
C ALA A 211 -4.60 -14.23 -16.13
N ALA A 212 -5.90 -14.50 -16.10
CA ALA A 212 -6.69 -14.64 -14.87
C ALA A 212 -6.17 -15.81 -14.01
N GLY A 213 -5.79 -16.93 -14.64
CA GLY A 213 -5.17 -18.07 -13.97
C GLY A 213 -3.92 -17.70 -13.17
N VAL A 214 -3.10 -16.77 -13.65
CA VAL A 214 -1.88 -16.31 -12.95
C VAL A 214 -2.17 -15.12 -12.02
N ALA A 215 -2.96 -14.15 -12.49
CA ALA A 215 -3.17 -12.89 -11.79
C ALA A 215 -4.05 -13.06 -10.53
N ILE A 216 -5.10 -13.88 -10.58
CA ILE A 216 -6.02 -14.05 -9.45
C ILE A 216 -5.31 -14.65 -8.23
N PRO A 217 -4.55 -15.77 -8.33
CA PRO A 217 -3.78 -16.28 -7.20
C PRO A 217 -2.76 -15.26 -6.67
N ALA A 218 -2.03 -14.58 -7.57
CA ALA A 218 -1.03 -13.59 -7.18
C ALA A 218 -1.63 -12.42 -6.38
N VAL A 219 -2.72 -11.83 -6.89
CA VAL A 219 -3.42 -10.69 -6.28
C VAL A 219 -4.06 -11.09 -4.96
N SER A 220 -4.75 -12.23 -4.91
CA SER A 220 -5.40 -12.71 -3.68
C SER A 220 -4.39 -13.03 -2.59
N ALA A 221 -3.29 -13.70 -2.91
CA ALA A 221 -2.21 -13.99 -1.98
C ALA A 221 -1.57 -12.71 -1.43
N ALA A 222 -1.24 -11.75 -2.30
CA ALA A 222 -0.63 -10.48 -1.89
C ALA A 222 -1.58 -9.63 -1.04
N ALA A 223 -2.88 -9.59 -1.36
CA ALA A 223 -3.88 -8.87 -0.57
C ALA A 223 -4.04 -9.50 0.83
N ALA A 224 -4.13 -10.83 0.91
CA ALA A 224 -4.26 -11.56 2.17
C ALA A 224 -3.00 -11.45 3.03
N ALA A 225 -1.82 -11.49 2.41
CA ALA A 225 -0.55 -11.29 3.11
C ALA A 225 -0.45 -9.88 3.68
N ARG A 226 -0.79 -8.85 2.89
CA ARG A 226 -0.79 -7.46 3.35
C ARG A 226 -1.76 -7.25 4.51
N TRP A 227 -2.99 -7.77 4.39
CA TRP A 227 -4.00 -7.65 5.45
C TRP A 227 -3.55 -8.37 6.74
N ALA A 228 -3.00 -9.57 6.61
CA ALA A 228 -2.51 -10.34 7.75
C ALA A 228 -1.17 -9.84 8.30
N GLY A 229 -0.41 -9.07 7.53
CA GLY A 229 0.87 -8.51 7.94
C GLY A 229 0.76 -7.08 8.43
N ASP A 230 -0.41 -6.43 8.33
CA ASP A 230 -0.57 -5.04 8.74
C ASP A 230 -0.34 -4.91 10.26
N THR A 231 0.44 -3.91 10.64
CA THR A 231 0.77 -3.58 12.02
C THR A 231 0.52 -2.09 12.27
N ASP A 232 0.65 -1.65 13.52
CA ASP A 232 0.40 -0.25 13.88
C ASP A 232 1.40 0.71 13.24
N LEU A 233 2.61 0.26 12.89
CA LEU A 233 3.68 1.10 12.34
C LEU A 233 4.11 0.72 10.92
N SER A 234 3.58 -0.38 10.35
CA SER A 234 4.07 -0.90 9.07
C SER A 234 2.99 -1.51 8.18
N ARG A 235 2.91 -1.01 6.94
CA ARG A 235 2.04 -1.54 5.88
C ARG A 235 2.85 -2.21 4.78
N GLY A 236 2.49 -3.45 4.45
CA GLY A 236 3.07 -4.18 3.33
C GLY A 236 2.82 -3.52 1.97
N ARG A 237 3.80 -3.62 1.05
CA ARG A 237 3.68 -3.09 -0.32
C ARG A 237 3.01 -4.12 -1.23
N PHE A 238 1.70 -3.95 -1.44
CA PHE A 238 0.86 -4.88 -2.21
C PHE A 238 1.49 -5.32 -3.55
N MET A 239 1.83 -4.39 -4.44
CA MET A 239 2.32 -4.76 -5.77
C MET A 239 3.66 -5.48 -5.76
N ALA A 240 4.54 -5.15 -4.83
CA ALA A 240 5.84 -5.78 -4.74
C ALA A 240 5.67 -7.27 -4.36
N ALA A 241 4.73 -7.55 -3.45
CA ALA A 241 4.26 -8.90 -3.15
C ALA A 241 3.55 -9.56 -4.34
N THR A 242 2.67 -8.85 -5.06
CA THR A 242 1.98 -9.37 -6.25
C THR A 242 2.95 -9.78 -7.36
N ILE A 243 3.96 -8.96 -7.65
CA ILE A 243 5.00 -9.28 -8.65
C ILE A 243 5.81 -10.48 -8.19
N GLY A 244 6.21 -10.53 -6.92
CA GLY A 244 6.91 -11.68 -6.34
C GLY A 244 6.09 -12.98 -6.48
N ALA A 245 4.78 -12.90 -6.23
CA ALA A 245 3.86 -14.03 -6.42
C ALA A 245 3.79 -14.47 -7.88
N ALA A 246 3.59 -13.52 -8.81
CA ALA A 246 3.47 -13.82 -10.23
C ALA A 246 4.72 -14.50 -10.79
N VAL A 247 5.92 -14.02 -10.42
CA VAL A 247 7.19 -14.65 -10.82
C VAL A 247 7.31 -16.07 -10.27
N ALA A 248 6.85 -16.33 -9.05
CA ALA A 248 6.86 -17.66 -8.44
C ALA A 248 5.83 -18.62 -9.05
N LEU A 249 4.69 -18.11 -9.56
CA LEU A 249 3.64 -18.92 -10.18
C LEU A 249 4.03 -19.42 -11.58
N ILE A 250 4.80 -18.65 -12.35
CA ILE A 250 5.14 -18.98 -13.75
C ILE A 250 5.81 -20.37 -13.88
N PRO A 251 6.89 -20.70 -13.12
CA PRO A 251 7.49 -22.03 -13.17
C PRO A 251 6.52 -23.15 -12.76
N GLY A 252 5.66 -22.90 -11.76
CA GLY A 252 4.66 -23.87 -11.30
C GLY A 252 3.65 -24.23 -12.39
N TYR A 253 3.14 -23.23 -13.12
CA TYR A 253 2.28 -23.46 -14.28
C TYR A 253 3.01 -24.17 -15.42
N ALA A 254 4.26 -23.78 -15.70
CA ALA A 254 5.07 -24.43 -16.73
C ALA A 254 5.30 -25.93 -16.44
N PHE A 255 5.60 -26.29 -15.19
CA PHE A 255 5.74 -27.69 -14.79
C PHE A 255 4.41 -28.45 -14.87
N LEU A 256 3.30 -27.87 -14.44
CA LEU A 256 2.00 -28.53 -14.59
C LEU A 256 1.66 -28.82 -16.05
N ILE A 257 1.89 -27.85 -16.95
CA ILE A 257 1.65 -28.04 -18.38
C ILE A 257 2.59 -29.13 -18.94
N SER A 258 3.89 -29.07 -18.62
CA SER A 258 4.87 -30.07 -19.08
C SER A 258 4.57 -31.48 -18.56
N SER A 259 4.12 -31.61 -17.31
CA SER A 259 3.84 -32.91 -16.69
C SER A 259 2.72 -33.67 -17.38
N ARG A 260 1.71 -32.94 -17.89
CA ARG A 260 0.59 -33.53 -18.63
C ARG A 260 1.02 -34.13 -19.97
N ARG A 261 2.05 -33.55 -20.59
CA ARG A 261 2.63 -34.04 -21.84
C ARG A 261 3.41 -35.33 -21.66
N ASP A 262 4.22 -35.40 -20.60
CA ASP A 262 5.14 -36.52 -20.38
C ASP A 262 4.54 -37.61 -19.46
N GLY A 263 3.36 -37.37 -18.88
CA GLY A 263 2.73 -38.27 -17.90
C GLY A 263 3.55 -38.42 -16.60
N SER A 264 4.47 -37.49 -16.32
CA SER A 264 5.38 -37.59 -15.18
C SER A 264 4.75 -37.02 -13.91
N GLY A 265 4.29 -37.91 -13.04
CA GLY A 265 3.73 -37.53 -11.73
C GLY A 265 4.71 -36.75 -10.84
N ALA A 266 6.02 -36.91 -11.04
CA ALA A 266 7.03 -36.15 -10.29
C ALA A 266 7.05 -34.67 -10.69
N VAL A 267 6.95 -34.38 -12.00
CA VAL A 267 6.91 -33.00 -12.51
C VAL A 267 5.58 -32.34 -12.14
N GLU A 268 4.48 -33.10 -12.16
CA GLU A 268 3.17 -32.62 -11.71
C GLU A 268 3.22 -32.21 -10.23
N ALA A 269 3.74 -33.08 -9.36
CA ALA A 269 3.90 -32.80 -7.94
C ALA A 269 4.77 -31.56 -7.69
N MET A 270 5.88 -31.40 -8.42
CA MET A 270 6.71 -30.19 -8.34
C MET A 270 5.95 -28.93 -8.75
N GLY A 271 5.17 -28.99 -9.84
CA GLY A 271 4.31 -27.89 -10.28
C GLY A 271 3.27 -27.50 -9.24
N SER A 272 2.56 -28.49 -8.67
CA SER A 272 1.59 -28.25 -7.60
C SER A 272 2.22 -27.65 -6.35
N VAL A 273 3.39 -28.14 -5.92
CA VAL A 273 4.11 -27.60 -4.76
C VAL A 273 4.55 -26.15 -5.02
N MET A 274 5.08 -25.83 -6.20
CA MET A 274 5.45 -24.45 -6.53
C MET A 274 4.24 -23.51 -6.55
N LEU A 275 3.11 -23.94 -7.12
CA LEU A 275 1.90 -23.11 -7.15
C LEU A 275 1.31 -22.91 -5.76
N LEU A 276 1.20 -23.98 -4.97
CA LEU A 276 0.55 -23.91 -3.67
C LEU A 276 1.44 -23.31 -2.60
N ILE A 277 2.73 -23.63 -2.55
CA ILE A 277 3.66 -23.22 -1.47
C ILE A 277 4.61 -22.12 -1.95
N GLY A 278 5.13 -22.23 -3.17
CA GLY A 278 6.13 -21.30 -3.70
C GLY A 278 5.62 -19.86 -3.79
N ALA A 279 4.41 -19.65 -4.29
CA ALA A 279 3.83 -18.31 -4.39
C ALA A 279 3.54 -17.66 -3.01
N PRO A 280 2.87 -18.32 -2.05
CA PRO A 280 2.71 -17.78 -0.69
C PRO A 280 4.04 -17.52 0.02
N PHE A 281 5.04 -18.37 -0.19
CA PHE A 281 6.38 -18.15 0.35
C PHE A 281 7.02 -16.89 -0.23
N ALA A 282 7.00 -16.74 -1.57
CA ALA A 282 7.52 -15.56 -2.25
C ALA A 282 6.81 -14.27 -1.79
N VAL A 283 5.49 -14.31 -1.64
CA VAL A 283 4.68 -13.21 -1.10
C VAL A 283 5.09 -12.86 0.34
N SER A 284 5.26 -13.86 1.20
CA SER A 284 5.62 -13.65 2.61
C SER A 284 7.03 -13.07 2.75
N VAL A 285 7.97 -13.54 1.93
CA VAL A 285 9.32 -13.01 1.85
C VAL A 285 9.31 -11.59 1.29
N ALA A 286 8.56 -11.34 0.23
CA ALA A 286 8.41 -10.00 -0.35
C ALA A 286 7.79 -9.01 0.65
N ASP A 287 6.73 -9.41 1.37
CA ASP A 287 6.11 -8.56 2.40
C ASP A 287 7.13 -8.16 3.48
N ARG A 288 7.97 -9.11 3.93
CA ARG A 288 9.03 -8.82 4.91
C ARG A 288 10.17 -7.97 4.33
N LEU A 289 10.65 -8.30 3.13
CA LEU A 289 11.79 -7.61 2.50
C LEU A 289 11.44 -6.19 2.09
N PHE A 290 10.28 -5.96 1.47
CA PHE A 290 9.90 -4.62 1.01
C PHE A 290 9.52 -3.67 2.14
N ARG A 291 9.28 -4.18 3.35
CA ARG A 291 9.27 -3.35 4.55
C ARG A 291 10.68 -2.94 4.92
N SER A 292 11.66 -3.85 4.82
CA SER A 292 13.07 -3.55 5.10
C SER A 292 13.79 -2.67 4.08
N PHE A 293 13.25 -2.43 2.88
CA PHE A 293 13.89 -1.60 1.85
C PHE A 293 13.05 -0.36 1.51
N ARG A 294 13.58 0.84 1.78
CA ARG A 294 13.07 2.12 1.29
C ARG A 294 13.96 2.66 0.19
#